data_AF-A0A962X6N0-F1
#
_entry.id   AF-A0A962X6N0-F1
#
_cell.length_a   1.000
_cell.length_b   1.000
_cell.length_c   1.000
_cell.angle_alpha   90.00
_cell.angle_beta   90.00
_cell.angle_gamma   90.00
#
_symmetry.space_group_name_H-M   'P 1'
#
loop_
_entity.id
_entity.type
_entity.pdbx_description
1 polymer ?
#
loop_
_entity_poly.entity_id
_entity_poly.type
_entity_poly.pdbx_seq_one_letter_code
_entity_poly.pdbx_strand_id
1 'polypeptide(L)' 'MRMIELDERLLNQVQQLGCFGTKKAAVNTALAEYAKLLKRRQLLELRGKVHWEENLDQLRASRHTIHCKK' A
#
# COMPACT_ATOMS: atom_id res chain seq x y z
N MET A 1 -16.08 26.29 -5.82
CA MET A 1 -15.10 25.74 -6.78
C MET A 1 -13.72 26.08 -6.24
N ARG A 2 -12.95 25.11 -5.73
CA ARG A 2 -11.57 25.36 -5.28
C ARG A 2 -10.62 24.96 -6.41
N MET A 3 -9.95 25.93 -7.00
CA MET A 3 -8.88 25.71 -7.96
C MET A 3 -7.59 25.49 -7.17
N ILE A 4 -6.83 24.47 -7.53
CA ILE A 4 -5.46 24.23 -7.03
C ILE A 4 -4.58 24.30 -8.26
N GLU A 5 -3.52 25.10 -8.19
CA GLU A 5 -2.52 25.13 -9.25
C GLU A 5 -1.69 23.85 -9.21
N LEU A 6 -1.63 23.17 -10.35
CA LEU A 6 -0.89 21.92 -10.53
C LEU A 6 0.19 22.14 -11.58
N ASP A 7 1.37 21.57 -11.36
CA ASP A 7 2.42 21.54 -12.38
C ASP A 7 1.94 20.68 -13.57
N GLU A 8 1.70 21.34 -14.70
CA GLU A 8 1.22 20.69 -15.91
C GLU A 8 2.21 19.69 -16.49
N ARG A 9 3.53 19.91 -16.33
CA ARG A 9 4.55 19.00 -16.86
C ARG A 9 4.49 17.67 -16.11
N LEU A 10 4.42 17.75 -14.78
CA LEU A 10 4.28 16.59 -13.92
C LEU A 10 2.96 15.85 -14.19
N LEU A 11 1.86 16.59 -14.32
CA LEU A 11 0.55 16.00 -14.60
C LEU A 11 0.54 15.27 -15.95
N ASN A 12 1.11 15.87 -17.00
CA ASN A 12 1.25 15.26 -18.31
C ASN A 12 2.12 13.99 -18.26
N GLN A 13 3.23 14.03 -17.51
CA GLN A 13 4.08 12.85 -17.31
C GLN A 13 3.29 11.71 -16.63
N VAL A 14 2.53 12.01 -15.57
CA VAL A 14 1.70 11.01 -14.88
C VAL A 14 0.60 10.48 -15.82
N GLN A 15 -0.03 11.34 -16.62
CA GLN A 15 -1.03 10.93 -17.60
C GLN A 15 -0.44 10.00 -18.66
N GLN A 16 0.74 10.28 -19.18
CA GLN A 16 1.42 9.46 -20.17
C GLN A 16 1.88 8.12 -19.59
N LEU A 17 2.55 8.13 -18.43
CA LEU A 17 3.06 6.91 -17.78
C LEU A 17 1.93 6.01 -17.26
N GLY A 18 0.85 6.60 -16.75
CA GLY A 18 -0.31 5.89 -16.21
C GLY A 18 -1.43 5.66 -17.21
N CYS A 19 -1.27 6.08 -18.48
CA CYS A 19 -2.26 5.98 -19.55
C CYS A 19 -3.65 6.51 -19.15
N PHE A 20 -3.71 7.65 -18.45
CA PHE A 20 -4.97 8.21 -17.94
C PHE A 20 -5.68 9.09 -18.97
N GLY A 21 -6.94 8.75 -19.29
CA GLY A 21 -7.76 9.52 -20.22
C GLY A 21 -8.17 10.92 -19.73
N THR A 22 -8.03 11.25 -18.44
CA THR A 22 -8.34 12.58 -17.91
C THR A 22 -7.37 13.03 -16.81
N LYS A 23 -7.15 14.34 -16.70
CA LYS A 23 -6.38 14.97 -15.61
C LYS A 23 -6.92 14.57 -14.22
N LYS A 24 -8.24 14.54 -14.06
CA LYS A 24 -8.91 14.13 -12.81
C LYS A 24 -8.59 12.67 -12.45
N ALA A 25 -8.63 11.75 -13.40
CA ALA A 25 -8.30 10.35 -13.16
C ALA A 25 -6.84 10.16 -12.73
N ALA A 26 -5.91 10.89 -13.36
CA ALA A 26 -4.49 10.87 -12.99
C ALA A 26 -4.28 11.36 -11.55
N VAL A 27 -4.83 12.52 -11.20
CA VAL A 27 -4.70 13.11 -9.85
C VAL A 27 -5.31 12.21 -8.79
N ASN A 28 -6.54 11.73 -9.00
CA ASN A 28 -7.22 10.88 -8.02
C ASN A 28 -6.47 9.57 -7.78
N THR A 29 -5.96 8.95 -8.85
CA THR A 29 -5.19 7.70 -8.75
C THR A 29 -3.87 7.95 -8.02
N ALA A 30 -3.13 9.01 -8.38
CA ALA A 30 -1.88 9.37 -7.73
C ALA A 30 -2.05 9.63 -6.22
N LEU A 31 -3.09 10.37 -5.84
CA LEU A 31 -3.41 10.63 -4.43
C LEU A 31 -3.80 9.35 -3.68
N ALA A 32 -4.57 8.46 -4.30
CA ALA A 32 -4.94 7.18 -3.69
C ALA A 32 -3.71 6.30 -3.44
N GLU A 33 -2.79 6.20 -4.41
CA GLU A 33 -1.54 5.46 -4.25
C GLU A 33 -0.61 6.10 -3.21
N TYR A 34 -0.52 7.43 -3.18
CA TYR A 34 0.26 8.13 -2.17
C TYR A 34 -0.31 7.90 -0.76
N ALA A 35 -1.63 7.93 -0.58
CA ALA A 35 -2.27 7.60 0.68
C ALA A 35 -1.98 6.15 1.12
N LYS A 36 -2.00 5.18 0.19
CA LYS A 36 -1.60 3.78 0.50
C LYS A 36 -0.15 3.71 0.95
N LEU A 37 0.76 4.43 0.28
CA LEU A 37 2.16 4.50 0.65
C LEU A 37 2.36 5.09 2.05
N LEU A 38 1.65 6.16 2.40
CA LEU A 38 1.71 6.74 3.74
C LEU A 38 1.19 5.76 4.81
N LYS A 39 0.08 5.06 4.55
CA LYS A 39 -0.42 4.01 5.46
C LYS A 39 0.60 2.88 5.67
N ARG A 40 1.28 2.45 4.61
CA ARG A 40 2.36 1.45 4.72
C ARG A 40 3.51 1.96 5.60
N ARG A 41 3.88 3.24 5.49
CA ARG A 41 4.89 3.85 6.38
C ARG A 41 4.44 3.85 7.83
N GLN A 42 3.19 4.19 8.12
CA GLN A 42 2.64 4.13 9.47
C GLN A 42 2.67 2.70 10.04
N LEU A 43 2.39 1.68 9.24
CA LEU A 43 2.53 0.28 9.67
C LEU A 43 3.97 -0.07 10.03
N LEU A 44 4.97 0.43 9.30
CA LEU A 44 6.38 0.21 9.63
C LEU A 44 6.78 0.85 10.96
N GLU A 45 6.15 1.97 11.34
CA GLU A 45 6.37 2.61 12.64
C GLU A 45 5.89 1.77 13.83
N LEU A 46 5.03 0.78 13.59
CA LEU A 46 4.56 -0.17 14.61
C LEU A 46 5.58 -1.30 14.87
N ARG A 47 6.62 -1.44 14.04
CA ARG A 47 7.66 -2.46 14.20
C ARG A 47 8.31 -2.33 15.58
N GLY A 48 8.29 -3.42 16.35
CA GLY A 48 8.86 -3.46 17.70
C GLY A 48 8.00 -2.78 18.77
N LYS A 49 6.90 -2.13 18.42
CA LYS A 49 5.94 -1.55 19.38
C LYS A 49 4.76 -2.47 19.66
N VAL A 50 4.43 -3.35 18.71
CA VAL A 50 3.35 -4.33 18.87
C VAL A 50 3.88 -5.55 19.59
N HIS A 51 3.27 -5.88 20.73
CA HIS A 51 3.51 -7.13 21.42
C HIS A 51 2.75 -8.25 20.71
N TRP A 52 3.44 -9.36 20.46
CA TRP A 52 2.84 -10.56 19.91
C TRP A 52 2.52 -11.51 21.05
N GLU A 53 1.25 -11.82 21.27
CA GLU A 53 0.79 -12.55 22.47
C GLU A 53 0.91 -14.09 22.36
N GLU A 54 1.10 -14.64 21.16
CA GLU A 54 1.08 -16.10 20.94
C GLU A 54 2.48 -16.73 20.79
N ASN A 55 2.57 -18.07 20.92
CA ASN A 55 3.83 -18.80 20.70
C ASN A 55 4.07 -19.09 19.22
N LEU A 56 5.06 -18.41 18.64
CA LEU A 56 5.42 -18.53 17.22
C LEU A 56 5.87 -19.94 16.80
N ASP A 57 6.54 -20.67 17.70
CA ASP A 57 7.06 -22.01 17.41
C ASP A 57 5.93 -23.04 17.34
N GLN A 58 4.92 -22.92 18.21
CA GLN A 58 3.72 -23.75 18.15
C GLN A 58 2.95 -23.56 16.83
N LEU A 59 2.79 -22.31 16.37
CA LEU A 59 2.16 -21.99 15.08
C LEU A 59 2.95 -22.48 13.87
N ARG A 60 4.28 -22.62 14.00
CA ARG A 60 5.15 -23.16 12.94
C ARG A 60 5.07 -24.69 12.88
N ALA A 61 5.01 -25.36 14.03
CA ALA A 61 4.94 -26.81 14.12
C ALA A 61 3.66 -27.38 13.46
N SER A 62 2.52 -26.70 13.59
CA SER A 62 1.24 -27.12 13.01
C SER A 62 1.20 -27.09 11.47
N ARG A 63 2.16 -26.44 10.79
CA ARG A 63 2.23 -26.42 9.33
C ARG A 63 2.83 -27.70 8.73
N HIS A 64 3.67 -28.40 9.49
CA HIS A 64 4.30 -29.64 9.03
C HIS A 64 3.41 -30.88 9.18
N THR A 65 2.30 -30.78 9.92
CA THR A 65 1.40 -31.91 10.16
C THR A 65 0.36 -32.14 9.04
N ILE A 66 0.31 -31.27 8.02
CA ILE A 66 -0.64 -31.39 6.90
C ILE A 66 -0.26 -32.53 5.93
N HIS A 67 0.93 -33.13 6.04
CA HIS A 67 1.43 -34.08 5.02
C HIS A 67 1.45 -35.58 5.41
N CYS A 68 0.76 -36.02 6.47
CA CYS A 68 0.60 -37.46 6.68
C CYS A 68 -0.70 -37.80 7.42
N LYS A 69 -1.83 -37.78 6.70
CA LYS A 69 -2.88 -38.76 6.95
C LYS A 69 -2.60 -39.95 6.03
N LYS A 70 -1.85 -40.93 6.54
CA LYS A 70 -2.00 -42.32 6.12
C LYS A 70 -3.21 -42.90 6.81
#